data_AF-A0A8S3JPT4-F1
#
_entry.id   AF-A0A8S3JPT4-F1
#
_cell.length_a   1.000
_cell.length_b   1.000
_cell.length_c   1.000
_cell.angle_alpha   90.00
_cell.angle_beta   90.00
_cell.angle_gamma   90.00
#
_symmetry.space_group_name_H-M   'P 1'
#
loop_
_entity.id
_entity.type
_entity.pdbx_description
1 polymer ?
#
loop_
_entity_poly.entity_id
_entity_poly.type
_entity_poly.pdbx_seq_one_letter_code
_entity_poly.pdbx_strand_id
1 'polypeptide(L)'
;MIVSLLHFLNITERRFTEANLRRGDTKEGIQLNLGTGNRPITPADVFCSVPGRLSLLSSNSKYKVSVAEVQRRLSPPECLNASLLGGILRRAKSKNGGRLLREKLEKIGVNLPAGRRKAATVTLLTSLVEGEAAHLARDFHYVCDQEFPSRQCAENTARQYHSINHLQDPSAISKRKQNILAT
;
A
#
# COMPACT_ATOMS: atom_id res chain seq x y z
N MET A 1 -6.22 -1.18 8.70
CA MET A 1 -5.27 -0.58 7.72
C MET A 1 -3.95 -1.33 7.68
N ILE A 2 -3.15 -1.31 8.76
CA ILE A 2 -2.04 -2.27 8.95
C ILE A 2 -2.61 -3.68 8.76
N VAL A 3 -3.75 -4.03 9.35
CA VAL A 3 -4.29 -5.39 9.18
C VAL A 3 -4.67 -5.77 7.74
N SER A 4 -5.15 -4.87 6.86
CA SER A 4 -5.50 -5.26 5.46
C SER A 4 -4.31 -5.16 4.52
N LEU A 5 -3.41 -4.17 4.71
CA LEU A 5 -2.15 -4.10 3.99
C LEU A 5 -1.16 -5.17 4.47
N LEU A 6 -1.10 -5.50 5.77
CA LEU A 6 -0.36 -6.64 6.32
C LEU A 6 -1.07 -7.96 6.10
N HIS A 7 -2.39 -8.06 6.00
CA HIS A 7 -3.02 -9.32 5.60
C HIS A 7 -2.82 -9.55 4.11
N PHE A 8 -2.89 -8.51 3.28
CA PHE A 8 -2.45 -8.56 1.88
C PHE A 8 -0.96 -8.89 1.81
N LEU A 9 -0.07 -8.16 2.51
CA LEU A 9 1.37 -8.42 2.51
C LEU A 9 1.72 -9.78 3.15
N ASN A 10 1.04 -10.26 4.20
CA ASN A 10 1.23 -11.63 4.75
C ASN A 10 0.74 -12.71 3.79
N ILE A 11 -0.41 -12.49 3.12
CA ILE A 11 -0.90 -13.40 2.07
C ILE A 11 0.06 -13.37 0.87
N THR A 12 0.70 -12.23 0.62
CA THR A 12 1.58 -11.99 -0.54
C THR A 12 3.03 -12.40 -0.27
N GLU A 13 3.52 -12.44 0.96
CA GLU A 13 4.84 -13.02 1.29
C GLU A 13 4.92 -14.49 0.89
N ARG A 14 3.81 -15.24 1.02
CA ARG A 14 3.72 -16.63 0.54
C ARG A 14 3.52 -16.78 -0.97
N ARG A 15 3.30 -15.68 -1.71
CA ARG A 15 3.00 -15.66 -3.16
C ARG A 15 3.86 -14.67 -3.96
N PHE A 16 4.92 -14.13 -3.35
CA PHE A 16 5.78 -13.11 -3.96
C PHE A 16 6.49 -13.63 -5.22
N THR A 17 6.54 -14.95 -5.39
CA THR A 17 7.18 -15.65 -6.50
C THR A 17 6.39 -15.70 -7.81
N GLU A 18 5.07 -15.43 -7.87
CA GLU A 18 4.29 -15.82 -9.07
C GLU A 18 3.44 -14.75 -9.79
N ALA A 19 3.23 -13.55 -9.25
CA ALA A 19 2.32 -12.60 -9.91
C ALA A 19 3.03 -11.68 -10.92
N ASN A 20 3.11 -12.17 -12.17
CA ASN A 20 3.31 -11.40 -13.40
C ASN A 20 2.56 -10.04 -13.37
N LEU A 21 3.31 -8.93 -13.30
CA LEU A 21 2.84 -7.62 -13.73
C LEU A 21 3.84 -7.07 -14.74
N ARG A 22 3.79 -7.63 -15.95
CA ARG A 22 4.50 -7.07 -17.10
C ARG A 22 4.10 -5.61 -17.26
N ARG A 23 5.11 -4.74 -17.40
CA ARG A 23 4.98 -3.33 -17.80
C ARG A 23 4.02 -3.23 -18.97
N GLY A 24 2.80 -2.76 -18.71
CA GLY A 24 1.85 -2.43 -19.75
C GLY A 24 2.08 -1.00 -20.20
N ASP A 25 3.04 -0.78 -21.10
CA ASP A 25 3.08 0.43 -21.91
C ASP A 25 1.85 0.42 -22.83
N THR A 26 0.76 1.03 -22.38
CA THR A 26 -0.39 1.29 -23.26
C THR A 26 -0.87 2.72 -23.09
N LYS A 27 -0.56 3.50 -24.14
CA LYS A 27 -1.23 4.74 -24.51
C LYS A 27 -2.67 4.43 -24.92
N GLU A 28 -3.50 4.03 -23.98
CA GLU A 28 -4.94 3.99 -24.22
C GLU A 28 -5.66 4.68 -23.07
N GLY A 29 -6.60 5.51 -23.46
CA GLY A 29 -7.56 6.13 -22.58
C GLY A 29 -8.36 5.06 -21.84
N ILE A 30 -9.27 5.53 -20.99
CA ILE A 30 -10.12 4.71 -20.16
C ILE A 30 -10.87 3.66 -21.02
N GLN A 31 -10.50 2.39 -20.94
CA GLN A 31 -11.35 1.26 -21.35
C GLN A 31 -11.30 0.21 -20.22
N LEU A 32 -12.31 0.09 -19.35
CA LEU A 32 -13.70 -0.37 -19.54
C LEU A 32 -13.78 -1.83 -19.99
N ASN A 33 -13.94 -2.72 -19.01
CA ASN A 33 -14.70 -3.96 -19.17
C ASN A 33 -15.29 -4.38 -17.83
N LEU A 34 -16.10 -3.50 -17.23
CA LEU A 34 -17.22 -3.96 -16.40
C LEU A 34 -18.44 -3.95 -17.31
N GLY A 35 -18.80 -5.12 -17.85
CA GLY A 35 -20.13 -5.33 -18.47
C GLY A 35 -20.26 -5.09 -19.97
N THR A 36 -19.38 -5.62 -20.82
CA THR A 36 -19.66 -5.82 -22.26
C THR A 36 -20.33 -7.18 -22.56
N GLY A 37 -20.77 -7.90 -21.53
CA GLY A 37 -21.56 -9.13 -21.65
C GLY A 37 -22.17 -9.47 -20.30
N ASN A 38 -23.21 -10.30 -20.31
CA ASN A 38 -24.03 -10.74 -19.17
C ASN A 38 -23.27 -11.60 -18.12
N ARG A 39 -21.96 -11.36 -17.95
CA ARG A 39 -21.06 -12.12 -17.09
C ARG A 39 -21.15 -11.58 -15.65
N PRO A 40 -21.25 -12.46 -14.63
CA PRO A 40 -21.20 -12.04 -13.24
C PRO A 40 -19.86 -11.36 -12.92
N ILE A 41 -19.93 -10.23 -12.21
CA ILE A 41 -18.77 -9.46 -11.77
C ILE A 41 -17.98 -10.30 -10.76
N THR A 42 -16.68 -10.45 -11.00
CA THR A 42 -15.78 -11.18 -10.12
C THR A 42 -14.90 -10.23 -9.31
N PRO A 43 -14.43 -10.62 -8.12
CA PRO A 43 -13.51 -9.80 -7.33
C PRO A 43 -12.20 -9.44 -8.07
N ALA A 44 -11.77 -10.27 -9.02
CA ALA A 44 -10.57 -10.07 -9.82
C ALA A 44 -10.77 -9.07 -10.98
N ASP A 45 -12.00 -8.69 -11.28
CA ASP A 45 -12.29 -7.78 -12.39
C ASP A 45 -11.67 -6.40 -12.13
N VAL A 46 -11.25 -5.74 -13.21
CA VAL A 46 -10.59 -4.42 -13.13
C VAL A 46 -11.66 -3.33 -13.04
N PHE A 47 -11.75 -2.68 -11.88
CA PHE A 47 -12.65 -1.55 -11.67
C PHE A 47 -12.21 -0.30 -12.45
N CYS A 48 -10.93 0.04 -12.37
CA CYS A 48 -10.35 1.14 -13.13
C CYS A 48 -8.83 1.03 -13.22
N SER A 49 -8.22 1.86 -14.08
CA SER A 49 -6.77 2.11 -14.05
C SER A 49 -6.48 3.49 -13.46
N VAL A 50 -5.42 3.56 -12.65
CA VAL A 50 -4.99 4.76 -11.92
C VAL A 50 -3.51 5.03 -12.26
N PRO A 51 -3.13 6.27 -12.62
CA PRO A 51 -1.73 6.60 -12.83
C PRO A 51 -0.97 6.62 -11.50
N GLY A 52 0.26 6.09 -11.51
CA GLY A 52 1.11 6.01 -10.33
C GLY A 52 1.39 7.38 -9.69
N ARG A 53 1.44 7.42 -8.35
CA ARG A 53 2.00 8.51 -7.54
C ARG A 53 3.51 8.49 -7.49
N LEU A 54 4.09 7.29 -7.41
CA LEU A 54 5.54 7.11 -7.30
C LEU A 54 6.23 7.01 -8.67
N SER A 55 5.48 7.11 -9.76
CA SER A 55 6.00 7.02 -11.12
C SER A 55 6.55 8.36 -11.60
N LEU A 56 7.69 8.33 -12.29
CA LEU A 56 8.26 9.50 -12.95
C LEU A 56 7.39 9.92 -14.14
N LEU A 57 7.47 11.19 -14.53
CA LEU A 57 6.71 11.71 -15.68
C LEU A 57 7.03 10.98 -16.99
N SER A 58 8.27 10.51 -17.13
CA SER A 58 8.74 9.73 -18.28
C SER A 58 8.25 8.27 -18.26
N SER A 59 7.90 7.73 -17.09
CA SER A 59 7.42 6.36 -16.91
C SER A 59 5.95 6.37 -16.47
N ASN A 60 5.03 6.61 -17.41
CA ASN A 60 3.60 6.72 -17.10
C ASN A 60 2.95 5.35 -16.81
N SER A 61 3.32 4.74 -15.68
CA SER A 61 2.80 3.45 -15.25
C SER A 61 1.36 3.61 -14.75
N LYS A 62 0.45 2.82 -15.33
CA LYS A 62 -0.94 2.72 -14.89
C LYS A 62 -1.12 1.44 -14.09
N TYR A 63 -1.73 1.57 -12.92
CA TYR A 63 -2.04 0.47 -12.03
C TYR A 63 -3.50 0.07 -12.16
N LYS A 64 -3.75 -1.21 -12.36
CA LYS A 64 -5.09 -1.79 -12.39
C LYS A 64 -5.60 -1.93 -10.95
N VAL A 65 -6.75 -1.33 -10.67
CA VAL A 65 -7.46 -1.46 -9.41
C VAL A 65 -8.57 -2.48 -9.59
N SER A 66 -8.60 -3.51 -8.74
CA SER A 66 -9.59 -4.57 -8.80
C SER A 66 -10.90 -4.18 -8.09
N VAL A 67 -11.99 -4.89 -8.41
CA VAL A 67 -13.25 -4.78 -7.65
C VAL A 67 -13.03 -5.18 -6.18
N ALA A 68 -12.22 -6.21 -5.93
CA ALA A 68 -11.91 -6.66 -4.56
C ALA A 68 -11.20 -5.58 -3.74
N GLU A 69 -10.26 -4.85 -4.34
CA GLU A 69 -9.58 -3.71 -3.67
C GLU A 69 -10.60 -2.64 -3.27
N VAL A 70 -11.49 -2.27 -4.19
CA VAL A 70 -12.54 -1.28 -3.93
C VAL A 70 -13.48 -1.75 -2.83
N GLN A 71 -13.91 -3.01 -2.86
CA GLN A 71 -14.76 -3.59 -1.83
C GLN A 71 -14.07 -3.53 -0.45
N ARG A 72 -12.81 -3.95 -0.35
CA ARG A 72 -12.03 -3.88 0.91
C ARG A 72 -11.89 -2.47 1.46
N ARG A 73 -11.68 -1.48 0.58
CA ARG A 73 -11.59 -0.06 0.96
C ARG A 73 -12.92 0.48 1.50
N LEU A 74 -14.04 -0.02 1.00
CA LEU A 74 -15.39 0.43 1.40
C LEU A 74 -15.96 -0.37 2.58
N SER A 75 -15.52 -1.60 2.80
CA SER A 75 -15.90 -2.43 3.95
C SER A 75 -15.00 -2.15 5.16
N PRO A 76 -15.37 -2.65 6.36
CA PRO A 76 -14.40 -2.78 7.45
C PRO A 76 -13.17 -3.56 6.98
N PRO A 77 -11.96 -3.25 7.49
CA PRO A 77 -11.68 -2.30 8.58
C PRO A 77 -11.47 -0.84 8.13
N GLU A 78 -11.48 -0.53 6.83
CA GLU A 78 -11.12 0.81 6.33
C GLU A 78 -12.32 1.75 6.26
N CYS A 79 -13.48 1.24 5.82
CA CYS A 79 -14.75 1.99 5.71
C CYS A 79 -14.56 3.39 5.10
N LEU A 80 -13.80 3.49 4.00
CA LEU A 80 -13.56 4.76 3.33
C LEU A 80 -14.86 5.31 2.75
N ASN A 81 -14.97 6.64 2.74
CA ASN A 81 -16.05 7.31 2.04
C ASN A 81 -15.74 7.46 0.53
N ALA A 82 -16.78 7.73 -0.26
CA ALA A 82 -16.65 7.88 -1.71
C ALA A 82 -15.66 8.98 -2.12
N SER A 83 -15.55 10.05 -1.33
CA SER A 83 -14.65 11.18 -1.62
C SER A 83 -13.18 10.78 -1.48
N LEU A 84 -12.82 10.06 -0.40
CA LEU A 84 -11.48 9.54 -0.18
C LEU A 84 -11.12 8.50 -1.24
N LEU A 85 -12.04 7.57 -1.54
CA LEU A 85 -11.84 6.61 -2.63
C LEU A 85 -11.62 7.35 -3.97
N GLY A 86 -12.41 8.39 -4.26
CA GLY A 86 -12.22 9.22 -5.46
C GLY A 86 -10.86 9.93 -5.50
N GLY A 87 -10.33 10.34 -4.35
CA GLY A 87 -8.99 10.91 -4.23
C GLY A 87 -7.87 9.89 -4.48
N ILE A 88 -8.02 8.67 -3.95
CA ILE A 88 -7.09 7.55 -4.17
C ILE A 88 -7.06 7.18 -5.64
N LEU A 89 -8.24 6.99 -6.26
CA LEU A 89 -8.40 6.64 -7.67
C LEU A 89 -8.09 7.79 -8.65
N ARG A 90 -7.71 8.96 -8.12
CA ARG A 90 -7.45 10.21 -8.88
C ARG A 90 -8.62 10.63 -9.78
N ARG A 91 -9.86 10.36 -9.37
CA ARG A 91 -11.10 10.73 -10.07
C ARG A 91 -11.74 12.02 -9.54
N ALA A 92 -11.26 12.55 -8.41
CA ALA A 92 -11.85 13.72 -7.76
C ALA A 92 -11.73 15.04 -8.56
N LYS A 93 -10.76 15.15 -9.48
CA LYS A 93 -10.50 16.39 -10.25
C LYS A 93 -11.17 16.43 -11.64
N SER A 94 -11.71 15.31 -12.12
CA SER A 94 -12.39 15.27 -13.42
C SER A 94 -13.83 15.78 -13.32
N LYS A 95 -14.31 16.49 -14.35
CA LYS A 95 -15.72 16.88 -14.48
C LYS A 95 -16.62 15.65 -14.28
N ASN A 96 -17.60 15.72 -13.39
CA ASN A 96 -18.49 14.62 -13.03
C ASN A 96 -17.84 13.36 -12.41
N GLY A 97 -16.56 13.42 -12.00
CA GLY A 97 -15.82 12.25 -11.52
C GLY A 97 -16.46 11.54 -10.33
N GLY A 98 -17.00 12.30 -9.38
CA GLY A 98 -17.73 11.74 -8.23
C GLY A 98 -19.02 11.03 -8.60
N ARG A 99 -19.78 11.55 -9.58
CA ARG A 99 -21.01 10.94 -10.08
C ARG A 99 -20.72 9.63 -10.80
N LEU A 100 -19.77 9.63 -11.74
CA LEU A 100 -19.36 8.43 -12.48
C LEU A 100 -18.79 7.34 -11.57
N LEU A 101 -18.08 7.74 -10.51
CA LEU A 101 -17.60 6.79 -9.51
C LEU A 101 -18.77 6.10 -8.80
N ARG A 102 -19.79 6.86 -8.37
CA ARG A 102 -20.99 6.30 -7.72
C ARG A 102 -21.77 5.38 -8.65
N GLU A 103 -22.00 5.78 -9.90
CA GLU A 103 -22.65 4.93 -10.92
C GLU A 103 -21.88 3.61 -11.14
N LYS A 104 -20.55 3.64 -11.12
CA LYS A 104 -19.73 2.41 -11.21
C LYS A 104 -19.78 1.54 -9.96
N LEU A 105 -19.84 2.16 -8.78
CA LEU A 105 -19.98 1.43 -7.52
C LEU A 105 -21.35 0.74 -7.43
N GLU A 106 -22.39 1.39 -7.92
CA GLU A 106 -23.74 0.79 -8.00
C GLU A 106 -23.75 -0.45 -8.89
N LYS A 107 -23.02 -0.44 -10.02
CA LYS A 107 -22.88 -1.61 -10.90
C LYS A 107 -22.22 -2.82 -10.24
N ILE A 108 -21.33 -2.61 -9.27
CA ILE A 108 -20.71 -3.71 -8.49
C ILE A 108 -21.54 -4.08 -7.25
N GLY A 109 -22.76 -3.54 -7.11
CA GLY A 109 -23.65 -3.80 -5.99
C GLY A 109 -23.30 -3.03 -4.71
N VAL A 110 -22.53 -1.94 -4.80
CA VAL A 110 -22.12 -1.16 -3.63
C VAL A 110 -22.77 0.21 -3.66
N ASN A 111 -23.65 0.48 -2.69
CA ASN A 111 -24.27 1.78 -2.52
C ASN A 111 -23.68 2.51 -1.30
N LEU A 112 -23.19 3.73 -1.50
CA LEU A 112 -22.55 4.52 -0.44
C LEU A 112 -23.45 5.68 -0.02
N PRO A 113 -24.12 5.62 1.15
CA PRO A 113 -24.95 6.71 1.63
C PRO A 113 -24.12 7.97 1.83
N ALA A 114 -24.71 9.13 1.53
CA ALA A 114 -24.11 10.42 1.84
C ALA A 114 -23.93 10.53 3.37
N GLY A 115 -22.78 11.05 3.82
CA GLY A 115 -22.52 11.26 5.25
C GLY A 115 -21.91 10.07 6.01
N ARG A 116 -21.62 8.93 5.35
CA ARG A 116 -20.87 7.83 5.99
C ARG A 116 -19.51 8.34 6.50
N ARG A 117 -19.30 8.23 7.81
CA ARG A 117 -18.07 8.69 8.47
C ARG A 117 -16.95 7.67 8.26
N LYS A 118 -15.73 8.20 8.18
CA LYS A 118 -14.47 7.46 8.12
C LYS A 118 -14.23 6.75 9.46
N ALA A 119 -13.96 5.45 9.43
CA ALA A 119 -13.68 4.66 10.64
C ALA A 119 -12.17 4.51 10.93
N ALA A 120 -11.33 4.43 9.88
CA ALA A 120 -9.88 4.23 10.03
C ALA A 120 -9.11 5.54 9.80
N THR A 121 -8.02 5.78 10.54
CA THR A 121 -7.06 6.88 10.29
C THR A 121 -6.58 6.87 8.82
N VAL A 122 -6.29 8.03 8.23
CA VAL A 122 -5.70 8.09 6.88
C VAL A 122 -4.21 8.30 7.05
N THR A 123 -3.41 7.52 6.35
CA THR A 123 -1.94 7.59 6.34
C THR A 123 -1.46 7.85 4.92
N LEU A 124 -0.16 8.10 4.75
CA LEU A 124 0.45 8.22 3.42
C LEU A 124 0.21 6.96 2.58
N LEU A 125 0.29 5.77 3.18
CA LEU A 125 0.08 4.49 2.48
C LEU A 125 -1.36 4.30 1.99
N THR A 126 -2.34 4.92 2.66
CA THR A 126 -3.76 4.88 2.21
C THR A 126 -3.92 5.42 0.78
N SER A 127 -3.02 6.32 0.36
CA SER A 127 -3.04 6.96 -0.96
C SER A 127 -2.59 6.07 -2.11
N LEU A 128 -1.88 4.97 -1.81
CA LEU A 128 -1.36 4.02 -2.79
C LEU A 128 -2.43 2.99 -3.14
N VAL A 129 -2.55 2.63 -4.42
CA VAL A 129 -3.31 1.43 -4.82
C VAL A 129 -2.49 0.16 -4.56
N GLU A 130 -3.15 -1.00 -4.46
CA GLU A 130 -2.47 -2.26 -4.11
C GLU A 130 -1.27 -2.55 -5.02
N GLY A 131 -1.39 -2.30 -6.32
CA GLY A 131 -0.29 -2.48 -7.27
C GLY A 131 0.91 -1.55 -7.01
N GLU A 132 0.67 -0.31 -6.56
CA GLU A 132 1.75 0.61 -6.18
C GLU A 132 2.43 0.16 -4.90
N ALA A 133 1.64 -0.25 -3.90
CA ALA A 133 2.17 -0.73 -2.63
C ALA A 133 3.02 -2.00 -2.82
N ALA A 134 2.61 -2.90 -3.71
CA ALA A 134 3.37 -4.11 -4.05
C ALA A 134 4.72 -3.77 -4.73
N HIS A 135 4.73 -2.81 -5.66
CA HIS A 135 5.97 -2.36 -6.28
C HIS A 135 6.89 -1.66 -5.29
N LEU A 136 6.35 -0.76 -4.46
CA LEU A 136 7.10 -0.11 -3.39
C LEU A 136 7.76 -1.15 -2.46
N ALA A 137 7.01 -2.17 -2.04
CA ALA A 137 7.54 -3.23 -1.18
C ALA A 137 8.69 -4.01 -1.86
N ARG A 138 8.56 -4.32 -3.15
CA ARG A 138 9.60 -5.00 -3.93
C ARG A 138 10.87 -4.15 -4.04
N ASP A 139 10.72 -2.89 -4.43
CA ASP A 139 11.86 -1.98 -4.61
C ASP A 139 12.56 -1.72 -3.27
N PHE A 140 11.79 -1.54 -2.19
CA PHE A 140 12.32 -1.38 -0.85
C PHE A 140 13.09 -2.62 -0.38
N HIS A 141 12.54 -3.82 -0.62
CA HIS A 141 13.22 -5.07 -0.31
C HIS A 141 14.56 -5.20 -1.06
N TYR A 142 14.58 -4.89 -2.36
CA TYR A 142 15.80 -4.89 -3.16
C TYR A 142 16.88 -3.96 -2.59
N VAL A 143 16.50 -2.72 -2.24
CA VAL A 143 17.43 -1.76 -1.60
C VAL A 143 17.95 -2.30 -0.26
N CYS A 144 17.07 -2.90 0.55
CA CYS A 144 17.47 -3.52 1.82
C CYS A 144 18.47 -4.66 1.65
N ASP A 145 18.39 -5.44 0.57
CA ASP A 145 19.25 -6.59 0.35
C ASP A 145 20.57 -6.21 -0.33
N GLN A 146 20.51 -5.30 -1.31
CA GLN A 146 21.64 -5.00 -2.19
C GLN A 146 22.42 -3.74 -1.77
N GLU A 147 21.75 -2.75 -1.19
CA GLU A 147 22.33 -1.42 -0.96
C GLU A 147 22.46 -1.07 0.52
N PHE A 148 21.73 -1.75 1.41
CA PHE A 148 21.80 -1.48 2.84
C PHE A 148 23.17 -1.89 3.40
N PRO A 149 23.95 -0.96 4.00
CA PRO A 149 25.29 -1.24 4.50
C PRO A 149 25.24 -1.96 5.86
N SER A 150 24.60 -3.12 5.90
CA SER A 150 24.33 -3.91 7.11
C SER A 150 25.59 -4.16 7.93
N ARG A 151 26.68 -4.53 7.24
CA ARG A 151 27.98 -4.78 7.86
C ARG A 151 28.59 -3.53 8.48
N GLN A 152 28.63 -2.42 7.75
CA GLN A 152 29.21 -1.17 8.25
C GLN A 152 28.38 -0.61 9.42
N CYS A 153 27.05 -0.73 9.36
CA CYS A 153 26.18 -0.39 10.49
C CYS A 153 26.51 -1.25 11.71
N ALA A 154 26.59 -2.58 11.54
CA ALA A 154 26.92 -3.49 12.63
C ALA A 154 28.32 -3.21 13.21
N GLU A 155 29.32 -2.98 12.37
CA GLU A 155 30.68 -2.62 12.79
C GLU A 155 30.70 -1.27 13.53
N ASN A 156 29.95 -0.26 13.07
CA ASN A 156 29.85 1.01 13.77
C ASN A 156 29.16 0.88 15.12
N THR A 157 28.08 0.11 15.21
CA THR A 157 27.42 -0.17 16.50
C THR A 157 28.35 -0.94 17.43
N ALA A 158 29.09 -1.92 16.93
CA ALA A 158 30.08 -2.66 17.71
C ALA A 158 31.23 -1.75 18.17
N ARG A 159 31.78 -0.90 17.29
CA ARG A 159 32.80 0.09 17.65
C ARG A 159 32.30 1.11 18.65
N GLN A 160 31.06 1.61 18.51
CA GLN A 160 30.45 2.49 19.50
C GLN A 160 30.30 1.76 20.83
N TYR A 161 29.88 0.50 20.84
CA TYR A 161 29.85 -0.30 22.05
C TYR A 161 31.25 -0.42 22.67
N HIS A 162 32.27 -0.71 21.86
CA HIS A 162 33.67 -0.81 22.28
C HIS A 162 34.32 0.53 22.68
N SER A 163 33.91 1.66 22.11
CA SER A 163 34.43 2.99 22.44
C SER A 163 33.69 3.61 23.62
N ILE A 164 32.41 3.26 23.81
CA ILE A 164 31.62 3.53 25.02
C ILE A 164 32.00 2.54 26.14
N ASN A 165 32.86 1.55 25.88
CA ASN A 165 33.41 0.64 26.90
C ASN A 165 34.46 1.32 27.80
N HIS A 166 34.02 2.36 28.51
CA HIS A 166 34.29 2.50 29.95
C HIS A 166 33.64 1.36 30.78
N LEU A 167 32.98 0.39 30.12
CA LEU A 167 32.31 -0.82 30.62
C LEU A 167 33.21 -2.07 30.70
N GLN A 168 34.53 -1.95 30.48
CA GLN A 168 35.44 -2.92 31.11
C GLN A 168 35.47 -2.76 32.64
N ASP A 169 34.83 -1.71 33.19
CA ASP A 169 34.49 -1.60 34.60
C ASP A 169 33.23 -2.45 34.95
N PRO A 170 33.37 -3.50 35.79
CA PRO A 170 32.26 -4.32 36.26
C PRO A 170 31.09 -3.53 36.88
N SER A 171 31.34 -2.31 37.38
CA SER A 171 30.34 -1.46 38.03
C SER A 171 29.28 -0.94 37.03
N ALA A 172 29.70 -0.60 35.81
CA ALA A 172 28.85 -0.01 34.79
C ALA A 172 27.92 -1.06 34.14
N ILE A 173 28.37 -2.32 34.05
CA ILE A 173 27.53 -3.46 33.62
C ILE A 173 26.40 -3.70 34.62
N SER A 174 26.70 -3.65 35.92
CA SER A 174 25.72 -3.83 36.99
C SER A 174 24.65 -2.73 36.98
N LYS A 175 25.06 -1.48 36.80
CA LYS A 175 24.14 -0.32 36.69
C LYS A 175 23.19 -0.44 35.50
N ARG A 176 23.69 -0.89 34.35
CA ARG A 176 22.87 -1.07 33.14
C ARG A 176 21.86 -2.21 33.29
N LYS A 177 22.25 -3.31 33.94
CA LYS A 177 21.34 -4.42 34.28
C LYS A 177 20.21 -3.93 35.19
N GLN A 178 20.53 -3.08 36.16
CA GLN A 178 19.55 -2.48 37.08
C GLN A 178 18.57 -1.54 36.36
N ASN A 179 19.04 -0.73 35.41
CA ASN A 179 18.18 0.16 34.62
C ASN A 179 17.24 -0.60 33.66
N ILE A 180 17.68 -1.74 33.11
CA ILE A 180 16.84 -2.59 32.25
C ILE A 180 15.74 -3.29 33.08
N LEU A 181 16.05 -3.69 34.31
CA LEU A 181 15.08 -4.32 35.22
C LEU A 181 14.10 -3.33 35.86
N ALA A 182 14.38 -2.02 35.77
CA ALA A 182 13.54 -0.96 36.33
C ALA A 182 12.50 -0.39 35.34
N THR A 183 12.44 -0.91 34.11
CA THR A 183 11.42 -0.58 33.10
C THR A 183 10.43 -1.72 32.96
#